data_AF-A0AAW4JGH7-F1
#
_entry.id   AF-A0AAW4JGH7-F1
#
_cell.length_a   1.000
_cell.length_b   1.000
_cell.length_c   1.000
_cell.angle_alpha   90.00
_cell.angle_beta   90.00
_cell.angle_gamma   90.00
#
_symmetry.space_group_name_H-M   'P 1'
#
loop_
_entity.id
_entity.type
_entity.pdbx_description
1 polymer ?
#
loop_
_entity_poly.entity_id
_entity_poly.type
_entity_poly.pdbx_seq_one_letter_code
_entity_poly.pdbx_strand_id
1 'polypeptide(L)'
;MRVQLARRLLDRQIVDVDGLLVGRVDDIAFAVDDEGFPYVDCLLTGQGALGARIGGRTGRLLVAVADRFTDDPPMPPLRVPLSQVARVDSAVRLRCRAADLPPSPVEAWLRRHLIERIPGSGRASG
;
A
#
# COMPACT_ATOMS: atom_id res chain seq x y z
N MET A 1 13.99 13.91 -20.98
CA MET A 1 13.66 14.38 -19.63
C MET A 1 14.06 13.30 -18.62
N ARG A 2 14.82 13.62 -17.57
CA ARG A 2 15.19 12.65 -16.51
C ARG A 2 14.37 12.96 -15.26
N VAL A 3 13.73 11.96 -14.67
CA VAL A 3 12.94 12.11 -13.43
C VAL A 3 13.42 11.11 -12.38
N GLN A 4 13.56 11.55 -11.14
CA GLN A 4 13.96 10.72 -10.00
C GLN A 4 12.71 10.26 -9.24
N LEU A 5 12.06 9.19 -9.70
CA LEU A 5 10.79 8.70 -9.13
C LEU A 5 10.94 8.29 -7.67
N ALA A 6 11.98 7.51 -7.35
CA ALA A 6 12.25 7.05 -5.99
C ALA A 6 12.26 8.21 -4.98
N ARG A 7 13.02 9.26 -5.26
CA ARG A 7 13.15 10.45 -4.39
C ARG A 7 11.85 11.24 -4.27
N ARG A 8 10.98 11.18 -5.27
CA ARG A 8 9.75 11.98 -5.32
C ARG A 8 8.51 11.23 -4.86
N LEU A 9 8.55 9.91 -4.75
CA LEU A 9 7.37 9.09 -4.49
C LEU A 9 7.53 8.20 -3.27
N LEU A 10 8.68 7.52 -3.13
CA LEU A 10 8.87 6.57 -2.05
C LEU A 10 8.74 7.24 -0.68
N ASP A 11 8.22 6.48 0.27
CA ASP A 11 8.01 6.84 1.68
C ASP A 11 6.97 7.96 1.89
N ARG A 12 6.39 8.50 0.82
CA ARG A 12 5.29 9.45 0.92
C ARG A 12 4.03 8.76 1.42
N GLN A 13 3.30 9.47 2.27
CA GLN A 13 1.97 9.04 2.68
C GLN A 13 1.03 9.02 1.48
N ILE A 14 0.18 8.01 1.43
CA ILE A 14 -0.96 7.91 0.54
C ILE A 14 -2.18 8.30 1.37
N VAL A 15 -2.91 9.32 0.93
CA VAL A 15 -4.13 9.77 1.58
C VAL A 15 -5.28 9.78 0.58
N ASP A 16 -6.49 9.48 1.04
CA ASP A 16 -7.68 9.47 0.21
C ASP A 16 -8.20 10.90 -0.10
N VAL A 17 -9.32 10.99 -0.80
CA VAL A 17 -9.95 12.27 -1.17
C VAL A 17 -10.36 13.12 0.05
N ASP A 18 -10.69 12.46 1.17
CA ASP A 18 -11.09 13.09 2.43
C ASP A 18 -9.87 13.37 3.35
N GLY A 19 -8.67 12.97 2.92
CA GLY A 19 -7.40 13.16 3.64
C GLY A 19 -7.07 12.06 4.65
N LEU A 20 -7.82 10.95 4.66
CA LEU A 20 -7.56 9.81 5.54
C LEU A 20 -6.33 9.04 5.05
N LEU A 21 -5.50 8.59 5.99
CA LEU A 21 -4.29 7.82 5.70
C LEU A 21 -4.66 6.43 5.17
N VAL A 22 -4.22 6.12 3.95
CA VAL A 22 -4.33 4.80 3.31
C VAL A 22 -3.07 3.98 3.55
N GLY A 23 -1.89 4.60 3.47
CA GLY A 23 -0.63 3.88 3.57
C GLY A 23 0.58 4.74 3.20
N ARG A 24 1.65 4.10 2.74
CA ARG A 24 2.85 4.75 2.19
C ARG A 24 3.24 4.13 0.87
N VAL A 25 3.91 4.89 0.02
CA VAL A 25 4.52 4.36 -1.19
C VAL A 25 5.76 3.57 -0.82
N ASP A 26 5.63 2.26 -0.74
CA ASP A 26 6.72 1.36 -0.39
C ASP A 26 7.52 0.95 -1.63
N ASP A 27 6.87 0.86 -2.80
CA ASP A 27 7.51 0.60 -4.09
C ASP A 27 6.68 1.12 -5.29
N ILE A 28 7.21 1.03 -6.52
CA ILE A 28 6.58 1.50 -7.76
C ILE A 28 6.60 0.38 -8.80
N ALA A 29 5.43 0.00 -9.30
CA ALA A 29 5.33 -0.95 -10.40
C ALA A 29 5.41 -0.23 -11.76
N PHE A 30 6.23 -0.74 -12.65
CA PHE A 30 6.30 -0.32 -14.05
C PHE A 30 5.63 -1.37 -14.94
N ALA A 31 5.05 -0.89 -16.02
CA ALA A 31 4.58 -1.71 -17.13
C ALA A 31 5.15 -1.14 -18.43
N VAL A 32 4.94 -1.86 -19.54
CA VAL A 32 5.37 -1.48 -20.88
C VAL A 32 4.13 -1.47 -21.76
N ASP A 33 3.94 -0.39 -22.53
CA ASP A 33 2.82 -0.30 -23.48
C ASP A 33 3.09 -1.10 -24.76
N ASP A 34 2.11 -1.11 -25.67
CA ASP A 34 2.17 -1.88 -26.92
C ASP A 34 3.30 -1.39 -27.86
N GLU A 35 3.72 -0.13 -27.71
CA GLU A 35 4.83 0.48 -28.44
C GLU A 35 6.20 0.25 -27.77
N GLY A 36 6.25 -0.42 -26.61
CA GLY A 36 7.48 -0.76 -25.91
C GLY A 36 8.00 0.32 -24.96
N PHE A 37 7.21 1.35 -24.66
CA PHE A 37 7.60 2.40 -23.72
C PHE A 37 7.25 2.03 -22.28
N PRO A 38 8.20 2.13 -21.34
CA PRO A 38 7.93 1.89 -19.94
C PRO A 38 7.14 3.05 -19.31
N TYR A 39 6.10 2.73 -18.55
CA TYR A 39 5.32 3.70 -17.78
C TYR A 39 5.09 3.22 -16.35
N VAL A 40 4.70 4.14 -15.47
CA VAL A 40 4.32 3.81 -14.09
C VAL A 40 2.89 3.30 -14.07
N ASP A 41 2.71 2.02 -13.76
CA ASP A 41 1.40 1.37 -13.69
C ASP A 41 0.69 1.73 -12.39
N CYS A 42 1.34 1.44 -11.26
CA CYS A 42 0.76 1.64 -9.95
C CYS A 42 1.81 1.88 -8.86
N LEU A 43 1.35 2.45 -7.75
CA LEU A 43 2.10 2.57 -6.50
C LEU A 43 1.81 1.34 -5.64
N LEU A 44 2.84 0.78 -5.01
CA LEU A 44 2.72 -0.37 -4.13
C LEU A 44 2.81 0.09 -2.67
N THR A 45 1.87 -0.38 -1.87
CA THR A 45 1.87 -0.16 -0.41
C THR A 45 1.69 -1.47 0.33
N GLY A 46 2.40 -1.63 1.44
CA GLY A 46 2.32 -2.81 2.30
C GLY A 46 3.68 -3.45 2.57
N GLN A 47 3.68 -4.29 3.60
CA GLN A 47 4.89 -4.88 4.17
C GLN A 47 5.64 -5.80 3.19
N GLY A 48 4.94 -6.46 2.28
CA GLY A 48 5.55 -7.25 1.21
C GLY A 48 6.41 -6.41 0.26
N ALA A 49 5.87 -5.27 -0.20
CA ALA A 49 6.61 -4.33 -1.05
C ALA A 49 7.81 -3.71 -0.30
N LEU A 50 7.61 -3.31 0.96
CA LEU A 50 8.69 -2.77 1.79
C LEU A 50 9.81 -3.79 2.04
N GLY A 51 9.44 -5.04 2.35
CA GLY A 51 10.38 -6.13 2.57
C GLY A 51 11.20 -6.45 1.31
N ALA A 52 10.55 -6.49 0.14
CA ALA A 52 11.22 -6.65 -1.14
C ALA A 52 12.21 -5.51 -1.42
N ARG A 53 11.81 -4.25 -1.15
CA ARG A 53 12.66 -3.07 -1.32
C ARG A 53 13.90 -3.06 -0.42
N ILE A 54 13.77 -3.48 0.84
CA ILE A 54 14.91 -3.55 1.78
C ILE A 54 15.87 -4.67 1.37
N GLY A 55 15.34 -5.81 0.90
CA GLY A 55 16.13 -6.94 0.45
C GLY A 55 16.97 -7.60 1.54
N GLY A 56 17.84 -8.53 1.14
CA GLY A 56 18.74 -9.24 2.06
C GLY A 56 18.02 -10.08 3.13
N ARG A 57 18.68 -10.31 4.26
CA ARG A 57 18.13 -11.11 5.37
C ARG A 57 16.98 -10.38 6.09
N THR A 58 17.13 -9.07 6.26
CA THR A 58 16.14 -8.22 6.94
C THR A 58 14.84 -8.11 6.14
N GLY A 59 14.92 -7.90 4.82
CA GLY A 59 13.76 -7.88 3.94
C GLY A 59 13.00 -9.21 3.96
N ARG A 60 13.71 -10.34 3.91
CA ARG A 60 13.10 -11.68 4.02
C ARG A 60 12.40 -11.90 5.36
N LEU A 61 12.98 -11.42 6.46
CA LEU A 61 12.33 -11.49 7.78
C LEU A 61 11.03 -10.67 7.81
N LEU A 62 11.05 -9.47 7.22
CA LEU A 62 9.85 -8.63 7.15
C LEU A 62 8.73 -9.28 6.33
N VAL A 63 9.06 -9.85 5.15
CA VAL A 63 8.10 -10.62 4.35
C VAL A 63 7.55 -11.81 5.14
N ALA A 64 8.43 -12.59 5.79
CA ALA A 64 8.01 -13.76 6.56
C ALA A 64 7.15 -13.41 7.79
N VAL A 65 7.33 -12.23 8.40
CA VAL A 65 6.46 -11.74 9.47
C VAL A 65 5.12 -11.27 8.90
N ALA A 66 5.13 -10.56 7.77
CA ALA A 66 3.90 -10.11 7.11
C ALA A 66 3.01 -11.29 6.66
N ASP A 67 3.62 -12.36 6.14
CA ASP A 67 2.91 -13.58 5.72
C ASP A 67 2.24 -14.33 6.89
N ARG A 68 2.55 -14.00 8.15
CA ARG A 68 1.83 -14.54 9.32
C ARG A 68 0.53 -13.80 9.62
N PHE A 69 0.30 -12.66 8.99
CA PHE A 69 -0.87 -11.81 9.15
C PHE A 69 -1.82 -11.91 7.95
N THR A 70 -1.85 -13.06 7.30
CA THR A 70 -2.78 -13.43 6.23
C THR A 70 -3.09 -14.93 6.35
N ASP A 71 -4.27 -15.34 5.92
CA ASP A 71 -4.64 -16.76 5.85
C ASP A 71 -4.13 -17.41 4.53
N ASP A 72 -3.73 -16.60 3.55
CA ASP A 72 -3.25 -17.03 2.23
C ASP A 72 -1.97 -16.25 1.83
N PRO A 73 -0.77 -16.79 2.17
CA PRO A 73 0.51 -16.19 1.78
C PRO A 73 0.97 -16.65 0.38
N PRO A 74 1.73 -15.83 -0.38
CA PRO A 74 2.30 -14.55 0.05
C PRO A 74 1.29 -13.40 -0.05
N MET A 75 1.34 -12.49 0.92
CA MET A 75 0.44 -11.34 0.91
C MET A 75 0.83 -10.35 -0.21
N PRO A 76 -0.04 -10.13 -1.22
CA PRO A 76 0.27 -9.16 -2.26
C PRO A 76 0.24 -7.74 -1.68
N PRO A 77 1.12 -6.83 -2.14
CA PRO A 77 1.01 -5.43 -1.79
C PRO A 77 -0.30 -4.84 -2.35
N LEU A 78 -0.88 -3.88 -1.63
CA LEU A 78 -1.99 -3.10 -2.17
C LEU A 78 -1.46 -2.27 -3.35
N ARG A 79 -2.10 -2.45 -4.50
CA ARG A 79 -1.77 -1.76 -5.74
C ARG A 79 -2.71 -0.57 -5.91
N VAL A 80 -2.14 0.63 -5.96
CA VAL A 80 -2.88 1.87 -6.20
C VAL A 80 -2.63 2.32 -7.64
N PRO A 81 -3.58 2.13 -8.58
CA PRO A 81 -3.39 2.52 -9.97
C PRO A 81 -3.05 4.00 -10.11
N LEU A 82 -2.15 4.35 -11.03
CA LEU A 82 -1.78 5.75 -11.24
C LEU A 82 -2.99 6.62 -11.62
N SER A 83 -4.01 6.03 -12.26
CA SER A 83 -5.29 6.69 -12.58
C SER A 83 -6.06 7.18 -11.34
N GLN A 84 -5.87 6.53 -10.18
CA GLN A 84 -6.47 6.95 -8.91
C GLN A 84 -5.70 8.09 -8.23
N VAL A 85 -4.51 8.44 -8.71
CA VAL A 85 -3.73 9.55 -8.16
C VAL A 85 -4.28 10.87 -8.69
N ALA A 86 -4.74 11.72 -7.76
CA ALA A 86 -5.20 13.07 -8.06
C ALA A 86 -4.02 14.04 -8.18
N ARG A 87 -3.10 13.99 -7.21
CA ARG A 87 -1.89 14.82 -7.17
C ARG A 87 -0.80 14.24 -6.29
N VAL A 88 0.42 14.71 -6.52
CA VAL A 88 1.62 14.35 -5.75
C VAL A 88 2.27 15.63 -5.24
N ASP A 89 2.19 15.91 -3.93
CA ASP A 89 2.65 17.15 -3.29
C ASP A 89 3.64 16.92 -2.14
N SER A 90 3.23 17.00 -0.87
CA SER A 90 3.94 16.41 0.27
C SER A 90 3.49 14.97 0.51
N ALA A 91 2.30 14.61 0.01
CA ALA A 91 1.71 13.29 0.02
C ALA A 91 1.25 12.89 -1.40
N VAL A 92 0.89 11.62 -1.57
CA VAL A 92 0.13 11.14 -2.73
C VAL A 92 -1.34 11.22 -2.36
N ARG A 93 -2.12 12.00 -3.10
CA ARG A 93 -3.56 12.15 -2.85
C ARG A 93 -4.36 11.38 -3.87
N LEU A 94 -5.32 10.60 -3.41
CA LEU A 94 -6.19 9.81 -4.26
C LEU A 94 -7.45 10.58 -4.65
N ARG A 95 -8.09 10.10 -5.72
CA ARG A 95 -9.39 10.58 -6.22
C ARG A 95 -10.56 9.89 -5.52
N CYS A 96 -10.34 8.70 -4.97
CA CYS A 96 -11.33 7.88 -4.30
C CYS A 96 -11.20 7.96 -2.77
N ARG A 97 -12.19 7.41 -2.06
CA ARG A 97 -12.11 7.22 -0.61
C ARG A 97 -11.32 5.96 -0.27
N ALA A 98 -10.76 5.91 0.94
CA ALA A 98 -10.08 4.72 1.45
C ALA A 98 -11.02 3.50 1.50
N ALA A 99 -12.31 3.72 1.79
CA ALA A 99 -13.33 2.68 1.83
C ALA A 99 -13.63 2.04 0.47
N ASP A 100 -13.31 2.73 -0.63
CA ASP A 100 -13.52 2.23 -1.99
C ASP A 100 -12.31 1.42 -2.50
N LEU A 101 -11.19 1.45 -1.77
CA LEU A 101 -10.02 0.64 -2.07
C LEU A 101 -10.21 -0.78 -1.53
N PRO A 102 -9.57 -1.78 -2.17
CA PRO A 102 -9.46 -3.09 -1.57
C PRO A 102 -8.89 -2.97 -0.15
N PRO A 103 -9.53 -3.60 0.86
CA PRO A 103 -9.05 -3.51 2.23
C PRO A 103 -7.63 -4.07 2.32
N SER A 104 -6.80 -3.44 3.16
CA SER A 104 -5.47 -3.96 3.46
C SER A 104 -5.60 -5.39 4.02
N PRO A 105 -4.96 -6.40 3.41
CA PRO A 105 -5.06 -7.78 3.90
C PRO A 105 -4.62 -7.92 5.36
N VAL A 106 -3.58 -7.18 5.77
CA VAL A 106 -3.12 -7.13 7.17
C VAL A 106 -4.20 -6.54 8.07
N GLU A 107 -4.82 -5.43 7.68
CA GLU A 107 -5.86 -4.78 8.49
C GLU A 107 -7.09 -5.69 8.62
N ALA A 108 -7.51 -6.33 7.53
CA ALA A 108 -8.60 -7.30 7.52
C ALA A 108 -8.28 -8.50 8.44
N TRP A 109 -7.07 -9.04 8.38
CA TRP A 109 -6.64 -10.13 9.25
C TRP A 109 -6.59 -9.70 10.71
N LEU A 110 -6.00 -8.53 11.03
CA LEU A 110 -5.94 -7.99 12.38
C LEU A 110 -7.35 -7.76 12.92
N ARG A 111 -8.26 -7.25 12.09
CA ARG A 111 -9.67 -7.04 12.47
C ARG A 111 -10.32 -8.35 12.88
N ARG A 112 -10.23 -9.37 12.02
CA ARG A 112 -10.83 -10.69 12.20
C ARG A 112 -10.23 -11.50 13.34
N HIS A 113 -8.91 -11.44 13.52
CA HIS A 113 -8.20 -12.36 14.42
C HIS A 113 -7.79 -11.74 15.76
N LEU A 114 -7.65 -10.41 15.83
CA LEU A 114 -7.20 -9.69 17.03
C LEU A 114 -8.22 -8.67 17.53
N ILE A 115 -8.68 -7.74 16.68
CA ILE A 115 -9.49 -6.58 17.12
C ILE A 115 -10.91 -6.98 17.54
N GLU A 116 -11.56 -7.89 16.79
CA GLU A 116 -12.88 -8.42 17.16
C GLU A 116 -12.89 -9.14 18.51
N ARG A 117 -11.72 -9.60 18.98
CA ARG A 117 -11.55 -10.30 20.26
C ARG A 117 -11.21 -9.34 21.41
N ILE A 118 -11.03 -8.05 21.14
CA ILE A 118 -10.82 -7.02 22.17
C ILE A 118 -12.19 -6.60 22.71
N PRO A 119 -12.46 -6.79 24.01
CA PRO A 119 -13.72 -6.36 24.62
C PRO A 119 -13.90 -4.83 24.48
N GLY A 120 -14.99 -4.38 23.84
CA GLY A 120 -15.34 -2.95 23.70
C GLY A 120 -15.32 -2.37 22.28
N SER A 121 -14.98 -3.15 21.26
CA SER A 121 -14.85 -2.70 19.85
C SER A 121 -16.15 -2.25 19.15
N GLY A 122 -17.31 -2.40 19.79
CA GLY A 122 -18.63 -2.06 19.22
C GLY A 122 -19.22 -0.69 19.59
N ARG A 123 -18.52 0.19 20.33
CA ARG A 123 -19.09 1.45 20.86
C ARG A 123 -18.60 2.76 20.21
N ALA A 124 -17.93 2.72 19.07
CA ALA A 124 -17.53 3.93 18.35
C ALA A 124 -18.45 4.19 17.14
N SER A 125 -19.73 4.42 17.42
CA SER A 125 -20.70 5.00 16.48
C SER A 125 -21.73 5.74 17.32
N GLY A 126 -21.43 7.00 17.60
CA GLY A 126 -22.28 7.99 18.25
C GLY A 126 -22.01 9.34 17.63
#